data_AF-A0A654BBK3-F1
#
_entry.id   AF-A0A654BBK3-F1
#
_cell.length_a   1.000
_cell.length_b   1.000
_cell.length_c   1.000
_cell.angle_alpha   90.00
_cell.angle_beta   90.00
_cell.angle_gamma   90.00
#
_symmetry.space_group_name_H-M   'P 1'
#
loop_
_entity.id
_entity.type
_entity.pdbx_description
1 polymer ?
#
loop_
_entity_poly.entity_id
_entity_poly.type
_entity_poly.pdbx_seq_one_letter_code
_entity_poly.pdbx_strand_id
1 'polypeptide(L)'
;MKKMLNAIFAIAMLMMMFGCSEQKKVEQPTLLQDISGVWKAQGSNGLMTIDYSSNRLRMLMDDTFIPVTVGAIDNENRTVNFNVTVAATGKPAVWTIRQLWNNDKTSFHIQLTLHDGTQDQFSFVRKISTDDLNHIASLDTPSKSGHAAQEAVAATVTPEPVQAPQPAVEAVPVVASAVPPAIEPVPPAVAPAPDEKAPAQAAATSFAPSFDCSKVSSGPERLVCDSPKLAALDVELAQSYKRQMELTDDKKQLKADQIEWRRKERDACSSASCMEEAYRSRIDDLDAVSGHLSKPAQFR
;
A
#
# COMPACT_ATOMS: atom_id res chain seq x y z
N MET A 1 60.85 -7.73 39.00
CA MET A 1 60.24 -6.66 38.19
C MET A 1 60.67 -6.65 36.71
N LYS A 2 61.94 -6.95 36.34
CA LYS A 2 62.38 -7.01 34.92
C LYS A 2 61.76 -8.13 34.06
N LYS A 3 61.34 -9.26 34.65
CA LYS A 3 60.74 -10.38 33.90
C LYS A 3 59.26 -10.16 33.52
N MET A 4 58.52 -9.30 34.23
CA MET A 4 57.13 -8.98 33.88
C MET A 4 57.03 -7.92 32.78
N LEU A 5 58.04 -7.04 32.64
CA LEU A 5 58.03 -5.99 31.62
C LEU A 5 58.26 -6.56 30.20
N ASN A 6 59.10 -7.60 30.06
CA ASN A 6 59.35 -8.25 28.76
C ASN A 6 58.15 -9.09 28.27
N ALA A 7 57.34 -9.65 29.18
CA ALA A 7 56.15 -10.40 28.81
C ALA A 7 55.03 -9.46 28.30
N ILE A 8 54.91 -8.26 28.87
CA ILE A 8 53.93 -7.25 28.43
C ILE A 8 54.31 -6.70 27.05
N PHE A 9 55.61 -6.49 26.77
CA PHE A 9 56.07 -6.06 25.45
C PHE A 9 55.88 -7.13 24.36
N ALA A 10 56.04 -8.42 24.70
CA ALA A 10 55.82 -9.51 23.73
C ALA A 10 54.34 -9.69 23.37
N ILE A 11 53.42 -9.47 24.31
CA ILE A 11 51.96 -9.52 24.06
C ILE A 11 51.50 -8.29 23.27
N ALA A 12 52.06 -7.11 23.54
CA ALA A 12 51.78 -5.90 22.77
C ALA A 12 52.26 -6.01 21.30
N MET A 13 53.36 -6.72 21.05
CA MET A 13 53.89 -6.92 19.69
C MET A 13 53.15 -8.03 18.93
N LEU A 14 52.54 -9.01 19.64
CA LEU A 14 51.69 -10.03 19.03
C LEU A 14 50.26 -9.54 18.73
N MET A 15 49.81 -8.48 19.41
CA MET A 15 48.52 -7.83 19.10
C MET A 15 48.59 -6.80 17.96
N MET A 16 49.78 -6.44 17.46
CA MET A 16 49.94 -5.57 16.28
C MET A 16 49.98 -6.33 14.94
N MET A 17 49.81 -7.66 14.95
CA MET A 17 49.79 -8.51 13.74
C MET A 17 48.41 -9.14 13.46
N PHE A 18 47.39 -8.84 14.27
CA PHE A 18 46.01 -9.15 13.93
C PHE A 18 45.38 -7.92 13.33
N GLY A 19 45.11 -8.03 12.02
CA GLY A 19 44.86 -6.93 11.12
C GLY A 19 43.89 -5.88 11.66
N CYS A 20 44.16 -4.64 11.25
CA CYS A 20 43.09 -3.73 10.89
C CYS A 20 42.10 -4.50 10.03
N SER A 21 41.03 -5.04 10.64
CA SER A 21 39.81 -5.24 9.89
C SER A 21 39.42 -3.83 9.50
N GLU A 22 39.66 -3.46 8.24
CA GLU A 22 38.83 -2.50 7.56
C GLU A 22 37.40 -2.97 7.77
N GLN A 23 36.78 -2.44 8.82
CA GLN A 23 35.34 -2.42 8.97
C GLN A 23 34.87 -1.71 7.71
N LYS A 24 34.50 -2.48 6.69
CA LYS A 24 33.74 -1.97 5.56
C LYS A 24 32.62 -1.17 6.18
N LYS A 25 32.72 0.16 6.12
CA LYS A 25 31.63 1.06 6.43
C LYS A 25 30.49 0.54 5.57
N VAL A 26 29.53 -0.12 6.19
CA VAL A 26 28.29 -0.51 5.52
C VAL A 26 27.71 0.82 5.11
N GLU A 27 27.91 1.21 3.86
CA GLU A 27 27.26 2.37 3.27
C GLU A 27 25.77 2.08 3.42
N GLN A 28 25.17 2.68 4.43
CA GLN A 28 23.74 2.55 4.62
C GLN A 28 23.06 3.13 3.38
N PRO A 29 22.04 2.43 2.85
CA PRO A 29 21.34 2.92 1.69
C PRO A 29 20.81 4.35 1.94
N THR A 30 20.98 5.21 0.95
CA THR A 30 20.51 6.60 1.03
C THR A 30 18.98 6.63 1.00
N LEU A 31 18.35 7.70 1.51
CA LEU A 31 16.88 7.81 1.51
C LEU A 31 16.26 7.56 0.12
N LEU A 32 16.89 8.04 -0.96
CA LEU A 32 16.44 7.81 -2.33
C LEU A 32 16.45 6.32 -2.74
N GLN A 33 17.47 5.58 -2.30
CA GLN A 33 17.55 4.13 -2.51
C GLN A 33 16.50 3.39 -1.69
N ASP A 34 16.24 3.85 -0.46
CA ASP A 34 15.24 3.23 0.42
C ASP A 34 13.83 3.39 -0.12
N ILE A 35 13.48 4.58 -0.62
CA ILE A 35 12.16 4.84 -1.21
C ILE A 35 12.03 4.34 -2.65
N SER A 36 13.08 3.76 -3.24
CA SER A 36 12.99 3.18 -4.58
C SER A 36 12.16 1.89 -4.56
N GLY A 37 11.10 1.88 -5.36
CA GLY A 37 10.09 0.82 -5.37
C GLY A 37 8.78 1.23 -6.05
N VAL A 38 7.85 0.28 -6.05
CA VAL A 38 6.46 0.50 -6.41
C VAL A 38 5.65 0.72 -5.14
N TRP A 39 4.85 1.76 -5.15
CA TRP A 39 4.08 2.28 -4.02
C TRP A 39 2.62 2.38 -4.41
N LYS A 40 1.70 2.17 -3.46
CA LYS A 40 0.26 2.32 -3.69
C LYS A 40 -0.30 3.42 -2.81
N ALA A 41 -1.07 4.34 -3.38
CA ALA A 41 -1.74 5.38 -2.61
C ALA A 41 -2.88 4.78 -1.76
N GLN A 42 -2.95 5.17 -0.49
CA GLN A 42 -4.04 4.77 0.38
C GLN A 42 -5.37 5.33 -0.14
N GLY A 43 -6.39 4.47 -0.27
CA GLY A 43 -7.73 4.87 -0.72
C GLY A 43 -7.88 5.02 -2.25
N SER A 44 -6.87 4.65 -3.04
CA SER A 44 -7.00 4.58 -4.50
C SER A 44 -6.31 3.35 -5.08
N ASN A 45 -6.59 3.05 -6.35
CA ASN A 45 -5.91 2.01 -7.10
C ASN A 45 -4.65 2.51 -7.82
N GLY A 46 -4.26 3.77 -7.59
CA GLY A 46 -3.11 4.40 -8.23
C GLY A 46 -1.79 3.85 -7.72
N LEU A 47 -0.87 3.57 -8.64
CA LEU A 47 0.49 3.15 -8.32
C LEU A 47 1.47 4.30 -8.55
N MET A 48 2.40 4.48 -7.64
CA MET A 48 3.54 5.37 -7.84
C MET A 48 4.81 4.53 -7.93
N THR A 49 5.57 4.70 -9.01
CA THR A 49 6.88 4.07 -9.15
C THR A 49 7.97 5.11 -8.95
N ILE A 50 8.89 4.85 -8.02
CA ILE A 50 10.07 5.67 -7.79
C ILE A 50 11.29 4.81 -8.10
N ASP A 51 11.99 5.12 -9.19
CA ASP A 51 13.23 4.46 -9.57
C ASP A 51 14.40 5.44 -9.44
N TYR A 52 15.30 5.17 -8.48
CA TYR A 52 16.58 5.84 -8.38
C TYR A 52 17.71 4.88 -8.73
N SER A 53 18.15 4.92 -9.98
CA SER A 53 19.21 4.06 -10.51
C SER A 53 20.21 4.89 -11.33
N SER A 54 21.50 4.52 -11.27
CA SER A 54 22.57 5.22 -12.01
C SER A 54 22.59 6.74 -11.83
N ASN A 55 22.30 7.21 -10.61
CA ASN A 55 22.21 8.64 -10.27
C ASN A 55 21.13 9.41 -11.06
N ARG A 56 20.11 8.69 -11.55
CA ARG A 56 18.95 9.24 -12.25
C ARG A 56 17.69 8.84 -11.48
N LEU A 57 16.84 9.82 -11.21
CA LEU A 57 15.52 9.60 -10.65
C LEU A 57 14.49 9.56 -11.78
N ARG A 58 13.65 8.53 -11.77
CA ARG A 58 12.42 8.45 -12.57
C ARG A 58 11.25 8.26 -11.62
N MET A 59 10.23 9.08 -11.78
CA MET A 59 9.00 9.00 -11.01
C MET A 59 7.84 8.84 -11.97
N LEU A 60 7.00 7.85 -11.74
CA LEU A 60 5.80 7.59 -12.50
C LEU A 60 4.62 7.57 -11.54
N MET A 61 3.51 8.16 -11.97
CA MET A 61 2.20 7.92 -11.39
C MET A 61 1.40 7.14 -12.43
N ASP A 62 1.02 5.92 -12.07
CA ASP A 62 0.61 4.85 -12.95
C ASP A 62 1.67 4.63 -14.04
N ASP A 63 1.33 4.91 -15.31
CA ASP A 63 2.25 4.83 -16.46
C ASP A 63 2.67 6.21 -16.99
N THR A 64 2.39 7.29 -16.23
CA THR A 64 2.71 8.65 -16.64
C THR A 64 3.96 9.15 -15.93
N PHE A 65 4.97 9.53 -16.70
CA PHE A 65 6.15 10.19 -16.14
C PHE A 65 5.79 11.52 -15.49
N ILE A 66 6.23 11.67 -14.25
CA ILE A 66 6.20 12.95 -13.54
C ILE A 66 7.59 13.56 -13.71
N PRO A 67 7.73 14.68 -14.45
CA PRO A 67 9.01 15.35 -14.60
C PRO A 67 9.41 15.96 -13.26
N VAL A 68 10.37 15.32 -12.60
CA VAL A 68 10.86 15.71 -11.28
C VAL A 68 12.37 15.86 -11.28
N THR A 69 12.88 16.75 -10.44
CA THR A 69 14.31 16.79 -10.08
C THR A 69 14.45 16.68 -8.57
N VAL A 70 15.52 16.04 -8.12
CA VAL A 70 15.82 15.91 -6.69
C VAL A 70 16.25 17.28 -6.14
N GLY A 71 15.57 17.74 -5.10
CA GLY A 71 15.91 18.91 -4.31
C GLY A 71 16.67 18.55 -3.03
N ALA A 72 16.37 19.26 -1.94
CA ALA A 72 17.00 19.00 -0.64
C ALA A 72 16.66 17.60 -0.12
N ILE A 73 17.68 16.90 0.41
CA ILE A 73 17.54 15.62 1.11
C ILE A 73 17.96 15.84 2.56
N ASP A 74 17.06 15.52 3.48
CA ASP A 74 17.31 15.52 4.91
C ASP A 74 17.27 14.08 5.42
N ASN A 75 18.45 13.50 5.65
CA ASN A 75 18.58 12.13 6.12
C ASN A 75 18.22 11.98 7.60
N GLU A 76 18.27 13.06 8.40
CA GLU A 76 17.92 13.03 9.82
C GLU A 76 16.40 12.96 9.98
N ASN A 77 15.69 13.82 9.25
CA ASN A 77 14.22 13.86 9.24
C ASN A 77 13.58 12.89 8.23
N ARG A 78 14.41 12.18 7.46
CA ARG A 78 14.03 11.22 6.41
C ARG A 78 13.08 11.83 5.39
N THR A 79 13.40 13.04 4.93
CA THR A 79 12.64 13.76 3.90
C THR A 79 13.46 14.02 2.64
N VAL A 80 12.79 14.01 1.49
CA VAL A 80 13.35 14.45 0.21
C VAL A 80 12.35 15.34 -0.50
N ASN A 81 12.84 16.47 -0.99
CA ASN A 81 12.07 17.38 -1.82
C ASN A 81 12.27 17.04 -3.29
N PHE A 82 11.21 17.12 -4.07
CA PHE A 82 11.23 17.05 -5.53
C PHE A 82 10.76 18.37 -6.09
N ASN A 83 11.56 18.97 -6.97
CA ASN A 83 11.11 20.12 -7.75
C ASN A 83 10.35 19.60 -8.96
N VAL A 84 9.11 20.03 -9.10
CA VAL A 84 8.18 19.58 -10.12
C VAL A 84 7.61 20.78 -10.87
N THR A 85 7.08 20.55 -12.07
CA THR A 85 6.26 21.54 -12.77
C THR A 85 4.82 21.06 -12.75
N VAL A 86 3.91 21.86 -12.15
CA VAL A 86 2.51 21.47 -11.99
C VAL A 86 1.83 21.50 -13.36
N ALA A 87 1.41 20.34 -13.87
CA ALA A 87 0.87 20.20 -15.23
C ALA A 87 -0.29 21.17 -15.53
N ALA A 88 -1.18 21.41 -14.57
CA ALA A 88 -2.33 22.29 -14.74
C ALA A 88 -1.96 23.78 -14.88
N THR A 89 -0.83 24.22 -14.31
CA THR A 89 -0.47 25.65 -14.25
C THR A 89 0.85 25.99 -14.92
N GLY A 90 1.68 25.00 -15.23
CA GLY A 90 3.04 25.17 -15.73
C GLY A 90 4.01 25.81 -14.72
N LYS A 91 3.59 26.03 -13.47
CA LYS A 91 4.41 26.69 -12.45
C LYS A 91 5.31 25.69 -11.72
N PRO A 92 6.53 26.11 -11.33
CA PRO A 92 7.37 25.30 -10.47
C PRO A 92 6.71 25.13 -9.10
N ALA A 93 6.88 23.95 -8.52
CA ALA A 93 6.37 23.58 -7.22
C ALA A 93 7.35 22.62 -6.53
N VAL A 94 7.20 22.48 -5.22
CA VAL A 94 7.95 21.51 -4.42
C VAL A 94 6.98 20.49 -3.88
N TRP A 95 7.29 19.21 -4.10
CA TRP A 95 6.65 18.10 -3.42
C TRP A 95 7.64 17.49 -2.43
N THR A 96 7.17 16.99 -1.29
CA THR A 96 8.04 16.41 -0.27
C THR A 96 7.60 14.99 0.02
N ILE A 97 8.53 14.04 -0.08
CA ILE A 97 8.33 12.68 0.44
C ILE A 97 8.98 12.59 1.80
N ARG A 98 8.23 12.10 2.79
CA ARG A 98 8.72 11.74 4.12
C ARG A 98 8.59 10.24 4.33
N GLN A 99 9.67 9.61 4.77
CA GLN A 99 9.64 8.22 5.20
C GLN A 99 9.17 8.12 6.66
N LEU A 100 8.12 7.34 6.91
CA LEU A 100 7.51 7.17 8.21
C LEU A 100 7.62 5.71 8.65
N TRP A 101 8.53 5.45 9.59
CA TRP A 101 8.70 4.12 10.18
C TRP A 101 7.60 3.82 11.18
N ASN A 102 7.18 2.56 11.20
CA ASN A 102 6.36 2.03 12.28
C ASN A 102 7.17 1.98 13.59
N ASN A 103 6.48 1.88 14.73
CA ASN A 103 7.09 1.96 16.06
C ASN A 103 8.23 0.95 16.28
N ASP A 104 8.11 -0.23 15.69
CA ASP A 104 9.07 -1.32 15.77
C ASP A 104 10.24 -1.18 14.78
N LYS A 105 10.20 -0.18 13.89
CA LYS A 105 11.16 0.07 12.80
C LYS A 105 11.36 -1.12 11.85
N THR A 106 10.35 -1.97 11.69
CA THR A 106 10.44 -3.13 10.78
C THR A 106 9.90 -2.83 9.38
N SER A 107 9.05 -1.81 9.27
CA SER A 107 8.38 -1.38 8.06
C SER A 107 8.17 0.13 8.09
N PHE A 108 8.01 0.72 6.92
CA PHE A 108 7.72 2.14 6.78
C PHE A 108 6.75 2.38 5.64
N HIS A 109 6.02 3.48 5.74
CA HIS A 109 5.22 4.05 4.67
C HIS A 109 5.89 5.33 4.19
N ILE A 110 5.54 5.79 2.99
CA ILE A 110 5.92 7.13 2.56
C ILE A 110 4.71 8.04 2.58
N GLN A 111 4.91 9.27 3.01
CA GLN A 111 3.92 10.33 2.91
C GLN A 111 4.38 11.32 1.86
N LEU A 112 3.57 11.53 0.83
CA LEU A 112 3.77 12.58 -0.16
C LEU A 112 2.99 13.82 0.28
N THR A 113 3.65 14.96 0.36
CA THR A 113 3.02 16.26 0.55
C THR A 113 3.17 17.07 -0.74
N LEU A 114 2.05 17.49 -1.30
CA LEU A 114 1.98 18.32 -2.50
C LEU A 114 2.11 19.81 -2.14
N HIS A 115 2.32 20.64 -3.16
CA HIS A 115 2.51 22.09 -3.04
C HIS A 115 1.28 22.88 -2.51
N ASP A 116 0.09 22.31 -2.61
CA ASP A 116 -1.15 22.85 -2.05
C ASP A 116 -1.37 22.43 -0.59
N GLY A 117 -0.44 21.64 -0.03
CA GLY A 117 -0.52 21.08 1.32
C GLY A 117 -1.28 19.76 1.41
N THR A 118 -1.82 19.24 0.30
CA THR A 118 -2.48 17.93 0.26
C THR A 118 -1.47 16.84 0.61
N GLN A 119 -1.89 15.85 1.38
CA GLN A 119 -1.04 14.76 1.83
C GLN A 119 -1.67 13.40 1.53
N ASP A 120 -0.89 12.55 0.89
CA ASP A 120 -1.25 11.16 0.59
C ASP A 120 -0.23 10.22 1.23
N GLN A 121 -0.73 9.11 1.79
CA GLN A 121 0.12 8.05 2.31
C GLN A 121 0.22 6.93 1.29
N PHE A 122 1.39 6.32 1.19
CA PHE A 122 1.63 5.19 0.31
C PHE A 122 2.25 4.01 1.05
N SER A 123 1.72 2.83 0.78
CA SER A 123 2.26 1.55 1.22
C SER A 123 3.22 0.98 0.19
N PHE A 124 4.26 0.30 0.68
CA PHE A 124 5.24 -0.37 -0.16
C PHE A 124 4.61 -1.62 -0.78
N VAL A 125 4.62 -1.72 -2.10
CA VAL A 125 4.08 -2.88 -2.82
C VAL A 125 5.19 -3.89 -3.09
N ARG A 126 6.26 -3.46 -3.78
CA ARG A 126 7.40 -4.32 -4.15
C ARG A 126 8.60 -3.51 -4.64
N LYS A 127 9.75 -4.19 -4.72
CA LYS A 127 10.92 -3.65 -5.42
C LYS A 127 10.67 -3.62 -6.93
N ILE A 128 11.34 -2.68 -7.59
CA ILE A 128 11.36 -2.57 -9.05
C ILE A 128 12.04 -3.83 -9.62
N SER A 129 11.34 -4.51 -10.51
CA SER A 129 11.79 -5.70 -11.22
C SER A 129 12.46 -5.32 -12.54
N THR A 130 13.06 -6.31 -13.22
CA THR A 130 13.58 -6.12 -14.58
C THR A 130 12.46 -5.76 -15.56
N ASP A 131 11.26 -6.32 -15.39
CA ASP A 131 10.12 -6.02 -16.26
C ASP A 131 9.68 -4.57 -16.11
N ASP A 132 9.65 -4.03 -14.90
CA ASP A 132 9.37 -2.61 -14.67
C ASP A 132 10.40 -1.72 -15.36
N LEU A 133 11.69 -2.06 -15.26
CA LEU A 133 12.75 -1.29 -15.91
C LEU A 133 12.61 -1.29 -17.43
N ASN A 134 12.22 -2.43 -18.00
CA ASN A 134 11.96 -2.56 -19.43
C ASN A 134 10.74 -1.73 -19.84
N HIS A 135 9.66 -1.78 -19.07
CA HIS A 135 8.46 -0.97 -19.28
C HIS A 135 8.77 0.53 -19.22
N ILE A 136 9.40 0.99 -18.13
CA ILE A 136 9.81 2.39 -17.97
C ILE A 136 10.72 2.84 -19.13
N ALA A 137 11.65 2.00 -19.58
CA ALA A 137 12.51 2.31 -20.72
C ALA A 137 11.70 2.46 -22.02
N SER A 138 10.64 1.67 -22.21
CA SER A 138 9.77 1.78 -23.39
C SER A 138 9.02 3.12 -23.41
N LEU A 139 8.56 3.59 -22.25
CA LEU A 139 7.87 4.86 -22.06
C LEU A 139 8.80 6.07 -22.30
N ASP A 140 10.10 5.93 -21.97
CA ASP A 140 11.12 6.99 -22.14
C ASP A 140 11.51 7.23 -23.62
N THR A 141 11.10 6.34 -24.54
CA THR A 141 11.48 6.45 -25.95
C THR A 141 10.72 7.59 -26.62
N PRO A 142 11.39 8.63 -27.16
CA PRO A 142 10.70 9.59 -28.01
C PRO A 142 10.17 8.83 -29.21
N SER A 143 8.84 8.82 -29.38
CA SER A 143 8.19 8.23 -30.54
C SER A 143 8.81 8.82 -31.82
N LYS A 144 9.73 8.07 -32.44
CA LYS A 144 10.16 8.30 -33.81
C LYS A 144 9.06 7.78 -34.72
N SER A 145 7.97 8.54 -34.82
CA SER A 145 7.07 8.48 -35.97
C SER A 145 6.93 9.90 -36.52
N GLY A 146 8.01 10.37 -37.16
CA GLY A 146 7.86 11.33 -38.23
C GLY A 146 7.27 10.61 -39.43
N HIS A 147 6.00 10.86 -39.71
CA HIS A 147 5.43 10.84 -41.05
C HIS A 147 4.37 11.95 -41.14
N ALA A 148 4.69 12.91 -42.00
CA ALA A 148 3.81 13.85 -42.70
C ALA A 148 2.91 14.77 -41.86
N ALA A 149 3.30 16.05 -41.87
CA ALA A 149 2.36 17.16 -41.86
C ALA A 149 1.34 17.02 -43.00
N GLN A 150 0.07 17.11 -42.64
CA GLN A 150 -1.07 17.63 -43.40
C GLN A 150 -2.28 17.44 -42.47
N GLU A 151 -3.27 18.29 -42.34
CA GLU A 151 -3.55 19.68 -42.69
C GLU A 151 -4.92 19.90 -42.00
N ALA A 152 -5.14 21.07 -41.41
CA ALA A 152 -6.34 21.34 -40.66
C ALA A 152 -7.59 21.25 -41.54
N VAL A 153 -8.63 20.55 -41.07
CA VAL A 153 -10.01 20.82 -41.47
C VAL A 153 -10.83 21.15 -40.24
N ALA A 154 -11.11 22.44 -40.13
CA ALA A 154 -12.08 23.03 -39.23
C ALA A 154 -13.48 22.48 -39.56
N ALA A 155 -14.17 21.98 -38.55
CA ALA A 155 -15.62 21.83 -38.57
C ALA A 155 -16.17 22.43 -37.28
N THR A 156 -16.70 23.64 -37.48
CA THR A 156 -17.42 24.50 -36.58
C THR A 156 -18.62 23.76 -35.97
N VAL A 157 -18.67 23.65 -34.64
CA VAL A 157 -19.91 23.38 -33.91
C VAL A 157 -20.22 24.62 -33.09
N THR A 158 -21.24 25.33 -33.55
CA THR A 158 -21.85 26.50 -32.92
C THR A 158 -22.48 26.12 -31.57
N PRO A 159 -22.34 26.95 -30.52
CA PRO A 159 -22.90 26.66 -29.20
C PRO A 159 -24.40 26.99 -29.14
N GLU A 160 -25.19 26.10 -28.55
CA GLU A 160 -26.59 26.33 -28.17
C GLU A 160 -26.64 27.10 -26.82
N PRO A 161 -27.60 28.03 -26.61
CA PRO A 161 -27.43 29.12 -25.66
C PRO A 161 -27.73 28.75 -24.21
N VAL A 162 -26.95 29.40 -23.33
CA VAL A 162 -27.08 29.46 -21.88
C VAL A 162 -28.35 30.21 -21.48
N GLN A 163 -29.11 29.67 -20.54
CA GLN A 163 -30.11 30.40 -19.76
C GLN A 163 -29.86 30.18 -18.26
N ALA A 164 -29.73 31.29 -17.53
CA ALA A 164 -29.64 31.41 -16.07
C ALA A 164 -30.26 32.77 -15.67
N PRO A 165 -30.58 33.10 -14.40
CA PRO A 165 -30.82 32.29 -13.18
C PRO A 165 -32.08 32.70 -12.32
N GLN A 166 -32.57 31.75 -11.49
CA GLN A 166 -33.10 31.85 -10.07
C GLN A 166 -34.32 32.75 -9.69
N PRO A 167 -35.14 32.45 -8.62
CA PRO A 167 -34.77 32.28 -7.17
C PRO A 167 -35.31 30.98 -6.51
N ALA A 168 -34.65 30.35 -5.51
CA ALA A 168 -34.69 30.60 -4.05
C ALA A 168 -36.13 30.70 -3.49
N VAL A 169 -36.62 30.02 -2.45
CA VAL A 169 -36.13 29.22 -1.31
C VAL A 169 -37.37 28.55 -0.69
N GLU A 170 -37.30 27.33 -0.15
CA GLU A 170 -38.05 27.03 1.08
C GLU A 170 -37.38 25.90 1.86
N ALA A 171 -37.19 26.17 3.15
CA ALA A 171 -36.40 25.40 4.09
C ALA A 171 -37.16 24.17 4.59
N VAL A 172 -36.48 23.03 4.64
CA VAL A 172 -36.95 21.85 5.39
C VAL A 172 -36.47 22.01 6.84
N PRO A 173 -37.36 22.01 7.86
CA PRO A 173 -36.94 22.26 9.23
C PRO A 173 -36.22 21.04 9.82
N VAL A 174 -35.06 21.33 10.40
CA VAL A 174 -34.36 20.49 11.37
C VAL A 174 -35.18 20.49 12.66
N VAL A 175 -35.63 19.31 13.11
CA VAL A 175 -36.14 19.14 14.48
C VAL A 175 -35.15 18.28 15.25
N ALA A 176 -34.61 18.87 16.31
CA ALA A 176 -33.63 18.31 17.21
C ALA A 176 -34.23 17.35 18.24
N SER A 177 -33.37 16.44 18.70
CA SER A 177 -33.29 15.83 20.04
C SER A 177 -34.57 15.60 20.83
N ALA A 178 -34.89 14.32 21.05
CA ALA A 178 -35.59 13.87 22.24
C ALA A 178 -34.80 12.74 22.93
N VAL A 179 -34.54 12.98 24.21
CA VAL A 179 -33.87 12.20 25.25
C VAL A 179 -34.63 10.89 25.53
N PRO A 180 -33.94 9.80 25.97
CA PRO A 180 -34.51 8.46 26.10
C PRO A 180 -35.57 8.32 27.21
N PRO A 181 -36.54 7.39 27.08
CA PRO A 181 -37.42 7.03 28.18
C PRO A 181 -36.71 6.12 29.18
N ALA A 182 -37.09 6.32 30.44
CA ALA A 182 -36.62 5.62 31.61
C ALA A 182 -36.93 4.13 31.60
N ILE A 183 -36.06 3.41 32.31
CA ILE A 183 -36.11 2.00 32.67
C ILE A 183 -37.36 1.74 33.51
N GLU A 184 -38.25 0.86 33.04
CA GLU A 184 -39.24 0.17 33.87
C GLU A 184 -38.76 -1.25 34.20
N PRO A 185 -39.04 -1.77 35.40
CA PRO A 185 -38.47 -3.03 35.88
C PRO A 185 -39.09 -4.26 35.20
N VAL A 186 -38.22 -5.16 34.78
CA VAL A 186 -38.50 -6.49 34.23
C VAL A 186 -39.28 -7.34 35.26
N PRO A 187 -40.46 -7.89 34.95
CA PRO A 187 -41.11 -8.92 35.76
C PRO A 187 -40.35 -10.26 35.63
N PRO A 188 -40.23 -11.06 36.70
CA PRO A 188 -39.42 -12.27 36.69
C PRO A 188 -40.02 -13.38 35.83
N ALA A 189 -39.11 -14.15 35.25
CA ALA A 189 -39.33 -15.28 34.36
C ALA A 189 -40.41 -16.26 34.83
N VAL A 190 -41.32 -16.59 33.93
CA VAL A 190 -42.10 -17.84 33.97
C VAL A 190 -41.65 -18.69 32.80
N ALA A 191 -40.97 -19.79 33.10
CA ALA A 191 -40.61 -20.81 32.13
C ALA A 191 -41.85 -21.55 31.61
N PRO A 192 -41.93 -21.90 30.32
CA PRO A 192 -42.66 -23.07 29.88
C PRO A 192 -41.71 -24.25 29.62
N ALA A 193 -42.10 -25.40 30.17
CA ALA A 193 -41.50 -26.71 29.99
C ALA A 193 -41.78 -27.27 28.56
N PRO A 194 -41.18 -28.42 28.18
CA PRO A 194 -40.82 -28.75 26.80
C PRO A 194 -41.88 -29.54 26.02
N ASP A 195 -41.54 -29.73 24.73
CA ASP A 195 -42.11 -30.65 23.72
C ASP A 195 -43.32 -30.13 22.91
N GLU A 196 -43.09 -29.74 21.65
CA GLU A 196 -43.33 -30.64 20.51
C GLU A 196 -42.90 -30.01 19.16
N LYS A 197 -42.11 -30.79 18.40
CA LYS A 197 -41.60 -30.62 17.02
C LYS A 197 -42.27 -29.58 16.11
N ALA A 198 -41.46 -28.60 15.69
CA ALA A 198 -41.56 -27.99 14.36
C ALA A 198 -40.16 -28.02 13.70
N PRO A 199 -40.01 -28.44 12.42
CA PRO A 199 -38.70 -28.46 11.78
C PRO A 199 -38.34 -27.02 11.39
N ALA A 200 -37.69 -26.30 12.31
CA ALA A 200 -36.96 -25.10 11.98
C ALA A 200 -35.66 -25.51 11.26
N GLN A 201 -35.78 -25.93 10.00
CA GLN A 201 -34.64 -25.88 9.08
C GLN A 201 -34.47 -24.41 8.68
N ALA A 202 -34.06 -23.57 9.64
CA ALA A 202 -33.26 -22.42 9.29
C ALA A 202 -31.96 -23.03 8.76
N ALA A 203 -31.82 -23.07 7.44
CA ALA A 203 -30.52 -23.28 6.84
C ALA A 203 -29.64 -22.16 7.37
N ALA A 204 -28.93 -22.44 8.48
CA ALA A 204 -27.80 -21.64 8.88
C ALA A 204 -26.88 -21.68 7.67
N THR A 205 -26.86 -20.59 6.90
CA THR A 205 -25.87 -20.38 5.86
C THR A 205 -24.52 -20.50 6.55
N SER A 206 -23.93 -21.69 6.45
CA SER A 206 -22.61 -21.97 6.97
C SER A 206 -21.65 -21.15 6.13
N PHE A 207 -21.28 -19.99 6.63
CA PHE A 207 -20.17 -19.23 6.10
C PHE A 207 -18.90 -19.94 6.58
N ALA A 208 -18.00 -20.24 5.65
CA ALA A 208 -16.70 -20.82 5.96
C ALA A 208 -15.63 -19.99 5.25
N PRO A 209 -14.53 -19.63 5.94
CA PRO A 209 -13.37 -19.04 5.29
C PRO A 209 -12.73 -20.06 4.33
N SER A 210 -11.64 -19.67 3.67
CA SER A 210 -10.86 -20.53 2.77
C SER A 210 -10.13 -21.68 3.49
N PHE A 211 -10.26 -21.77 4.81
CA PHE A 211 -9.69 -22.80 5.67
C PHE A 211 -10.73 -23.42 6.62
N ASP A 212 -10.35 -24.55 7.22
CA ASP A 212 -11.22 -25.33 8.10
C ASP A 212 -11.22 -24.79 9.54
N CYS A 213 -12.28 -24.08 9.91
CA CYS A 213 -12.46 -23.54 11.25
C CYS A 213 -12.46 -24.58 12.38
N SER A 214 -12.76 -25.86 12.09
CA SER A 214 -12.72 -26.90 13.12
C SER A 214 -11.30 -27.18 13.64
N LYS A 215 -10.28 -26.77 12.88
CA LYS A 215 -8.86 -26.91 13.23
C LYS A 215 -8.28 -25.69 13.93
N VAL A 216 -9.10 -24.64 14.13
CA VAL A 216 -8.66 -23.37 14.72
C VAL A 216 -9.20 -23.24 16.13
N SER A 217 -8.31 -23.40 17.12
CA SER A 217 -8.66 -23.28 18.53
C SER A 217 -8.36 -21.91 19.13
N SER A 218 -7.44 -21.15 18.54
CA SER A 218 -6.96 -19.87 19.07
C SER A 218 -6.24 -19.06 17.99
N GLY A 219 -6.10 -17.75 18.21
CA GLY A 219 -5.32 -16.85 17.36
C GLY A 219 -6.18 -15.99 16.42
N PRO A 220 -5.54 -15.21 15.54
CA PRO A 220 -6.19 -14.28 14.61
C PRO A 220 -7.23 -14.96 13.70
N GLU A 221 -7.01 -16.22 13.31
CA GLU A 221 -7.95 -17.02 12.52
C GLU A 221 -9.29 -17.25 13.22
N ARG A 222 -9.33 -17.17 14.56
CA ARG A 222 -10.58 -17.26 15.32
C ARG A 222 -11.52 -16.10 14.99
N LEU A 223 -10.97 -14.88 14.81
CA LEU A 223 -11.74 -13.71 14.41
C LEU A 223 -12.44 -13.93 13.06
N VAL A 224 -11.75 -14.60 12.15
CA VAL A 224 -12.27 -14.95 10.82
C VAL A 224 -13.38 -15.99 10.93
N CYS A 225 -13.18 -17.03 11.75
CA CYS A 225 -14.17 -18.08 11.97
C CYS A 225 -15.45 -17.60 12.67
N ASP A 226 -15.37 -16.56 13.49
CA ASP A 226 -16.53 -16.00 14.21
C ASP A 226 -17.29 -14.92 13.43
N SER A 227 -16.80 -14.52 12.26
CA SER A 227 -17.36 -13.42 11.50
C SER A 227 -17.69 -13.83 10.05
N PRO A 228 -18.98 -13.86 9.67
CA PRO A 228 -19.37 -14.10 8.28
C PRO A 228 -18.71 -13.15 7.29
N LYS A 229 -18.54 -11.89 7.69
CA LYS A 229 -17.92 -10.85 6.87
C LYS A 229 -16.44 -11.13 6.64
N LEU A 230 -15.71 -11.49 7.69
CA LEU A 230 -14.28 -11.80 7.57
C LEU A 230 -14.05 -13.12 6.83
N ALA A 231 -14.92 -14.11 7.03
CA ALA A 231 -14.89 -15.35 6.26
C ALA A 231 -15.09 -15.11 4.76
N ALA A 232 -16.01 -14.22 4.37
CA ALA A 232 -16.20 -13.84 2.98
C ALA A 232 -14.96 -13.15 2.39
N LEU A 233 -14.37 -12.19 3.11
CA LEU A 233 -13.14 -11.53 2.70
C LEU A 233 -11.94 -12.49 2.62
N ASP A 234 -11.85 -13.49 3.51
CA ASP A 234 -10.82 -14.53 3.45
C ASP A 234 -10.91 -15.35 2.15
N VAL A 235 -12.13 -15.71 1.75
CA VAL A 235 -12.40 -16.42 0.49
C VAL A 235 -12.04 -15.54 -0.70
N GLU A 236 -12.42 -14.26 -0.69
CA GLU A 236 -12.09 -13.30 -1.75
C GLU A 236 -10.57 -13.16 -1.92
N LEU A 237 -9.85 -12.96 -0.82
CA LEU A 237 -8.39 -12.88 -0.82
C LEU A 237 -7.74 -14.16 -1.39
N ALA A 238 -8.25 -15.33 -1.03
CA ALA A 238 -7.77 -16.59 -1.58
C ALA A 238 -7.98 -16.68 -3.10
N GLN A 239 -9.08 -16.13 -3.63
CA GLN A 239 -9.34 -16.06 -5.06
C GLN A 239 -8.40 -15.08 -5.78
N SER A 240 -8.20 -13.88 -5.24
CA SER A 240 -7.25 -12.88 -5.78
C SER A 240 -5.83 -13.43 -5.81
N TYR A 241 -5.40 -14.07 -4.72
CA TYR A 241 -4.09 -14.72 -4.65
C TYR A 241 -3.94 -15.83 -5.69
N LYS A 242 -4.96 -16.67 -5.86
CA LYS A 242 -4.97 -17.72 -6.89
C LYS A 242 -4.85 -17.14 -8.29
N ARG A 243 -5.60 -16.08 -8.60
CA ARG A 243 -5.54 -15.39 -9.90
C ARG A 243 -4.13 -14.88 -10.18
N GLN A 244 -3.50 -14.21 -9.23
CA GLN A 244 -2.14 -13.71 -9.42
C GLN A 244 -1.12 -14.85 -9.56
N MET A 245 -1.30 -15.97 -8.84
CA MET A 245 -0.49 -17.19 -8.98
C MET A 245 -0.58 -17.83 -10.38
N GLU A 246 -1.67 -17.61 -11.11
CA GLU A 246 -1.85 -18.05 -12.49
C GLU A 246 -1.18 -17.09 -13.49
N LEU A 247 -1.11 -15.80 -13.16
CA LEU A 247 -0.59 -14.75 -14.05
C LEU A 247 0.92 -14.46 -13.88
N THR A 248 1.47 -14.64 -12.69
CA THR A 248 2.87 -14.29 -12.38
C THR A 248 3.86 -15.37 -12.83
N ASP A 249 5.00 -14.93 -13.36
CA ASP A 249 6.15 -15.80 -13.63
C ASP A 249 6.94 -16.10 -12.35
N ASP A 250 6.98 -15.17 -11.38
CA ASP A 250 7.67 -15.36 -10.10
C ASP A 250 6.72 -15.81 -8.98
N LYS A 251 6.30 -17.07 -9.06
CA LYS A 251 5.45 -17.72 -8.05
C LYS A 251 6.15 -17.87 -6.69
N LYS A 252 7.49 -17.85 -6.67
CA LYS A 252 8.25 -18.00 -5.43
C LYS A 252 8.18 -16.71 -4.62
N GLN A 253 8.38 -15.57 -5.28
CA GLN A 253 8.27 -14.26 -4.64
C GLN A 253 6.84 -14.02 -4.14
N LEU A 254 5.81 -14.28 -4.98
CA LEU A 254 4.42 -14.09 -4.56
C LEU A 254 4.06 -14.92 -3.31
N LYS A 255 4.57 -16.15 -3.20
CA LYS A 255 4.42 -16.98 -1.99
C LYS A 255 5.12 -16.37 -0.78
N ALA A 256 6.34 -15.86 -0.95
CA ALA A 256 7.07 -15.21 0.13
C ALA A 256 6.32 -13.96 0.63
N ASP A 257 5.86 -13.11 -0.29
CA ASP A 257 5.10 -11.90 0.03
C ASP A 257 3.81 -12.24 0.78
N GLN A 258 3.09 -13.29 0.34
CA GLN A 258 1.85 -13.72 0.99
C GLN A 258 2.10 -14.28 2.40
N ILE A 259 3.21 -14.99 2.62
CA ILE A 259 3.60 -15.48 3.96
C ILE A 259 3.98 -14.32 4.87
N GLU A 260 4.74 -13.36 4.34
CA GLU A 260 5.18 -12.19 5.09
C GLU A 260 3.99 -11.30 5.48
N TRP A 261 3.13 -10.94 4.52
CA TRP A 261 1.90 -10.21 4.76
C TRP A 261 1.04 -10.90 5.83
N ARG A 262 0.83 -12.21 5.71
CA ARG A 262 0.05 -12.98 6.68
C ARG A 262 0.63 -12.83 8.09
N ARG A 263 1.95 -12.93 8.24
CA ARG A 263 2.62 -12.82 9.54
C ARG A 263 2.62 -11.41 10.12
N LYS A 264 2.82 -10.40 9.28
CA LYS A 264 3.09 -9.02 9.73
C LYS A 264 1.85 -8.17 9.85
N GLU A 265 0.84 -8.44 9.04
CA GLU A 265 -0.38 -7.63 9.00
C GLU A 265 -1.56 -8.42 9.54
N ARG A 266 -1.88 -9.57 8.93
CA ARG A 266 -3.02 -10.37 9.37
C ARG A 266 -2.82 -10.85 10.81
N ASP A 267 -1.72 -11.55 11.08
CA ASP A 267 -1.53 -12.20 12.37
C ASP A 267 -1.23 -11.19 13.50
N ALA A 268 -0.97 -9.92 13.17
CA ALA A 268 -0.80 -8.82 14.12
C ALA A 268 -2.14 -8.23 14.60
N CYS A 269 -3.25 -8.50 13.91
CA CYS A 269 -4.56 -7.97 14.27
C CYS A 269 -5.16 -8.65 15.51
N SER A 270 -5.73 -7.84 16.40
CA SER A 270 -6.46 -8.29 17.59
C SER A 270 -7.95 -7.94 17.56
N SER A 271 -8.44 -7.31 16.49
CA SER A 271 -9.83 -6.91 16.32
C SER A 271 -10.36 -7.25 14.93
N ALA A 272 -11.69 -7.35 14.80
CA ALA A 272 -12.34 -7.60 13.52
C ALA A 272 -12.16 -6.44 12.52
N SER A 273 -12.08 -5.18 12.99
CA SER A 273 -11.87 -4.02 12.12
C SER A 273 -10.48 -4.01 11.50
N CYS A 274 -9.43 -4.27 12.30
CA CYS A 274 -8.07 -4.44 11.81
C CYS A 274 -8.00 -5.55 10.75
N MET A 275 -8.65 -6.68 11.02
CA MET A 275 -8.66 -7.81 10.10
C MET A 275 -9.35 -7.49 8.78
N GLU A 276 -10.46 -6.76 8.84
CA GLU A 276 -11.15 -6.29 7.64
C GLU A 276 -10.27 -5.36 6.81
N GLU A 277 -9.63 -4.38 7.44
CA GLU A 277 -8.72 -3.44 6.75
C GLU A 277 -7.54 -4.17 6.10
N ALA A 278 -6.90 -5.09 6.83
CA ALA A 278 -5.79 -5.89 6.31
C ALA A 278 -6.22 -6.75 5.11
N TYR A 279 -7.41 -7.38 5.18
CA TYR A 279 -7.94 -8.20 4.09
C TYR A 279 -8.27 -7.36 2.85
N ARG A 280 -8.97 -6.24 3.02
CA ARG A 280 -9.30 -5.34 1.91
C ARG A 280 -8.05 -4.80 1.24
N SER A 281 -7.10 -4.28 2.01
CA SER A 281 -5.84 -3.78 1.48
C SER A 281 -5.13 -4.84 0.65
N ARG A 282 -5.05 -6.07 1.15
CA ARG A 282 -4.37 -7.16 0.45
C ARG A 282 -5.10 -7.62 -0.81
N ILE A 283 -6.43 -7.72 -0.77
CA ILE A 283 -7.25 -8.03 -1.95
C ILE A 283 -6.98 -7.01 -3.03
N ASP A 284 -7.06 -5.72 -2.68
CA ASP A 284 -6.85 -4.63 -3.63
C ASP A 284 -5.42 -4.65 -4.20
N ASP A 285 -4.39 -5.00 -3.42
CA ASP A 285 -3.01 -5.14 -3.88
C ASP A 285 -2.86 -6.28 -4.89
N LEU A 286 -3.39 -7.46 -4.56
CA LEU A 286 -3.33 -8.65 -5.43
C LEU A 286 -4.11 -8.43 -6.74
N ASP A 287 -5.24 -7.73 -6.66
CA ASP A 287 -6.10 -7.44 -7.81
C ASP A 287 -5.54 -6.34 -8.70
N ALA A 288 -4.92 -5.30 -8.13
CA ALA A 288 -4.21 -4.28 -8.92
C ALA A 288 -3.07 -4.90 -9.73
N VAL A 289 -2.25 -5.75 -9.10
CA VAL A 289 -1.16 -6.45 -9.80
C VAL A 289 -1.71 -7.44 -10.83
N SER A 290 -2.77 -8.18 -10.50
CA SER A 290 -3.42 -9.08 -11.48
C SER A 290 -3.99 -8.32 -12.67
N GLY A 291 -4.61 -7.16 -12.45
CA GLY A 291 -5.11 -6.28 -13.50
C GLY A 291 -3.99 -5.84 -14.45
N HIS A 292 -2.84 -5.47 -13.89
CA HIS A 292 -1.64 -5.16 -14.67
C HIS A 292 -1.14 -6.39 -15.47
N LEU A 293 -0.92 -7.53 -14.81
CA LEU A 293 -0.38 -8.74 -15.44
C LEU A 293 -1.32 -9.37 -16.48
N SER A 294 -2.63 -9.13 -16.37
CA SER A 294 -3.62 -9.66 -17.32
C SER A 294 -3.63 -8.94 -18.67
N LYS A 295 -3.06 -7.73 -18.77
CA LYS A 295 -2.93 -7.02 -20.05
C LYS A 295 -2.01 -7.82 -20.99
N PRO A 296 -2.19 -7.77 -22.32
CA PRO A 296 -1.24 -8.38 -23.26
C PRO A 296 0.17 -7.83 -23.02
N ALA A 297 1.23 -8.62 -23.23
CA ALA A 297 2.60 -8.21 -22.91
C ALA A 297 3.06 -6.89 -23.59
N GLN A 298 2.43 -6.51 -24.69
CA GLN A 298 2.65 -5.22 -25.36
C GLN A 298 1.96 -4.01 -24.69
N PHE A 299 1.15 -4.25 -23.66
CA PHE A 299 0.37 -3.29 -22.88
C PHE A 299 0.51 -3.51 -21.35
N ARG A 300 1.41 -4.42 -20.96
CA ARG A 300 1.96 -4.51 -19.60
C ARG A 300 3.24 -3.69 -19.56
#